data_AF-A0A6J2BS97-F1
#
_entry.id   AF-A0A6J2BS97-F1
#
_cell.length_a   1.000
_cell.length_b   1.000
_cell.length_c   1.000
_cell.angle_alpha   90.00
_cell.angle_beta   90.00
_cell.angle_gamma   90.00
#
_symmetry.space_group_name_H-M   'P 1'
#
loop_
_entity.id
_entity.type
_entity.pdbx_description
1 polymer ?
#
loop_
_entity_poly.entity_id
_entity_poly.type
_entity_poly.pdbx_seq_one_letter_code
_entity_poly.pdbx_strand_id
1 'polypeptide(L)'
;MLLPSVAILLYLSRKYEVPDHWYPQDLQARARVDEYLAWQHTALRSSCTRAMWQKQMMFPVFLGEQVPPETLASTLAELDRCLQLLEDKFLKDQDFVAGPHISVADLVAITELMHPVSAGCQVFRSRPKLAAWRQRVEAEVGKDLFQEAHAAVMKVEDLPPADPAIKEKLKPSVQCLLQ
;
A
#
# COMPACT_ATOMS: atom_id res chain seq x y z
N MET A 1 5.57 14.97 12.87
CA MET A 1 5.61 15.26 11.42
C MET A 1 6.08 13.99 10.72
N LEU A 2 5.17 13.18 10.15
CA LEU A 2 5.62 12.22 9.15
C LEU A 2 5.92 13.04 7.90
N LEU A 3 7.21 13.22 7.58
CA LEU A 3 7.61 13.78 6.30
C LEU A 3 7.02 12.89 5.19
N PRO A 4 6.53 13.46 4.07
CA PRO A 4 5.93 12.68 3.00
C PRO A 4 6.94 11.65 2.49
N SER A 5 6.61 10.36 2.58
CA SER A 5 7.49 9.23 2.23
C SER A 5 8.08 9.38 0.83
N VAL A 6 7.27 9.86 -0.12
CA VAL A 6 7.69 10.21 -1.48
C VAL A 6 8.87 11.18 -1.48
N ALA A 7 8.80 12.27 -0.71
CA ALA A 7 9.89 13.25 -0.67
C ALA A 7 11.18 12.66 -0.08
N ILE A 8 11.07 11.78 0.92
CA ILE A 8 12.22 11.06 1.48
C ILE A 8 12.84 10.14 0.43
N LEU A 9 12.03 9.31 -0.25
CA LEU A 9 12.50 8.39 -1.27
C LEU A 9 13.21 9.12 -2.42
N LEU A 10 12.64 10.24 -2.89
CA LEU A 10 13.24 11.08 -3.92
C LEU A 10 14.51 11.81 -3.45
N TYR A 11 14.58 12.18 -2.17
CA TYR A 11 15.80 12.75 -1.59
C TYR A 11 16.91 11.70 -1.52
N LEU A 12 16.60 10.49 -1.05
CA LEU A 12 17.56 9.40 -0.95
C LEU A 12 18.08 8.97 -2.32
N SER A 13 17.21 8.87 -3.32
CA SER A 13 17.64 8.50 -4.68
C SER A 13 18.63 9.51 -5.26
N ARG A 14 18.40 10.81 -5.03
CA ARG A 14 19.27 11.89 -5.50
C ARG A 14 20.57 12.01 -4.68
N LYS A 15 20.51 11.76 -3.38
CA LYS A 15 21.66 11.93 -2.48
C LYS A 15 22.69 10.81 -2.61
N TYR A 16 22.22 9.58 -2.76
CA TYR A 16 23.06 8.38 -2.69
C TYR A 16 23.38 7.78 -4.06
N GLU A 17 23.05 8.48 -5.16
CA GLU A 17 23.32 8.05 -6.54
C GLU A 17 22.91 6.58 -6.78
N VAL A 18 21.70 6.24 -6.35
CA VAL A 18 21.14 4.89 -6.52
C VAL A 18 20.98 4.55 -8.01
N PRO A 19 20.87 3.25 -8.38
CA PRO A 19 20.63 2.85 -9.76
C PRO A 19 19.45 3.60 -10.41
N ASP A 20 19.63 4.01 -11.67
CA ASP A 20 18.71 4.92 -12.38
C ASP A 20 17.26 4.40 -12.44
N HIS A 21 17.06 3.08 -12.48
CA HIS A 21 15.73 2.48 -12.56
C HIS A 21 14.79 2.90 -11.40
N TRP A 22 15.34 3.20 -10.22
CA TRP A 22 14.55 3.64 -9.06
C TRP A 22 13.81 4.94 -9.34
N TYR A 23 14.49 5.90 -9.95
CA TYR A 23 13.93 7.19 -10.33
C TYR A 23 14.56 7.69 -11.64
N PRO A 24 14.05 7.19 -12.79
CA PRO A 24 14.74 7.32 -14.09
C PRO A 24 15.08 8.75 -14.47
N GLN A 25 16.18 8.92 -15.22
CA GLN A 25 16.52 10.21 -15.85
C GLN A 25 15.73 10.51 -17.11
N ASP A 26 15.29 9.48 -17.83
CA ASP A 26 14.41 9.65 -18.98
C ASP A 26 13.12 10.39 -18.57
N LEU A 27 12.78 11.42 -19.34
CA LEU A 27 11.69 12.33 -19.02
C LEU A 27 10.35 11.61 -18.95
N GLN A 28 10.09 10.67 -19.87
CA GLN A 28 8.81 9.98 -19.94
C GLN A 28 8.69 8.90 -18.87
N ALA A 29 9.77 8.15 -18.60
CA ALA A 29 9.82 7.18 -17.53
C ALA A 29 9.67 7.84 -16.16
N ARG A 30 10.34 8.96 -15.94
CA ARG A 30 10.18 9.77 -14.72
C ARG A 30 8.74 10.26 -14.57
N ALA A 31 8.13 10.79 -15.63
CA ALA A 31 6.75 11.25 -15.60
C ALA A 31 5.77 10.12 -15.22
N ARG A 32 6.00 8.88 -15.67
CA ARG A 32 5.18 7.72 -15.25
C ARG A 32 5.33 7.41 -13.76
N VAL A 33 6.54 7.49 -13.21
CA VAL A 33 6.78 7.33 -11.78
C VAL A 33 6.07 8.44 -10.99
N ASP A 34 6.26 9.70 -11.39
CA ASP A 34 5.64 10.85 -10.74
C ASP A 34 4.10 10.79 -10.80
N GLU A 35 3.52 10.36 -11.93
CA GLU A 35 2.08 10.17 -12.11
C GLU A 35 1.52 9.16 -11.09
N TYR A 36 2.19 8.02 -10.92
CA TYR A 36 1.79 7.02 -9.93
C TYR A 36 1.89 7.56 -8.50
N LEU A 37 3.02 8.18 -8.15
CA LEU A 37 3.27 8.69 -6.80
C LEU A 37 2.29 9.79 -6.41
N ALA A 38 1.84 10.60 -7.37
CA ALA A 38 0.79 11.59 -7.16
C ALA A 38 -0.60 10.93 -6.99
N TRP A 39 -0.92 9.95 -7.83
CA TRP A 39 -2.23 9.27 -7.83
C TRP A 39 -2.47 8.44 -6.55
N GLN A 40 -1.47 7.69 -6.06
CA GLN A 40 -1.69 6.78 -4.92
C GLN A 40 -2.17 7.52 -3.66
N HIS A 41 -1.78 8.80 -3.50
CA HIS A 41 -2.03 9.54 -2.26
C HIS A 41 -3.52 9.70 -1.95
N THR A 42 -4.36 9.80 -2.99
CA THR A 42 -5.81 10.01 -2.88
C THR A 42 -6.63 8.81 -3.34
N ALA A 43 -5.98 7.75 -3.83
CA ALA A 43 -6.64 6.52 -4.28
C ALA A 43 -6.16 5.31 -3.46
N LEU A 44 -5.12 4.62 -3.95
CA LEU A 44 -4.71 3.32 -3.44
C LEU A 44 -4.38 3.34 -1.93
N ARG A 45 -3.57 4.32 -1.48
CA ARG A 45 -3.15 4.42 -0.08
C ARG A 45 -4.32 4.53 0.88
N SER A 46 -5.32 5.35 0.52
CA SER A 46 -6.52 5.56 1.34
C SER A 46 -7.32 4.27 1.45
N SER A 47 -7.60 3.63 0.30
CA SER A 47 -8.36 2.38 0.23
C SER A 47 -7.69 1.22 0.97
N CYS A 48 -6.38 1.04 0.79
CA CYS A 48 -5.61 0.00 1.46
C CYS A 48 -5.60 0.18 2.99
N THR A 49 -5.40 1.42 3.45
CA THR A 49 -5.39 1.74 4.88
C THR A 49 -6.78 1.51 5.49
N ARG A 50 -7.85 2.02 4.86
CA ARG A 50 -9.23 1.83 5.35
C ARG A 50 -9.59 0.35 5.42
N ALA A 51 -9.27 -0.44 4.38
CA ALA A 51 -9.55 -1.88 4.36
C ALA A 51 -8.86 -2.62 5.52
N MET A 52 -7.56 -2.36 5.74
CA MET A 52 -6.83 -2.99 6.86
C MET A 52 -7.42 -2.60 8.21
N TRP A 53 -7.70 -1.31 8.40
CA TRP A 53 -8.21 -0.82 9.67
C TRP A 53 -9.61 -1.37 9.97
N GLN A 54 -10.53 -1.25 9.02
CA GLN A 54 -11.92 -1.68 9.21
C GLN A 54 -12.06 -3.18 9.41
N LYS A 55 -11.29 -3.98 8.67
CA LYS A 55 -11.41 -5.44 8.72
C LYS A 55 -10.62 -6.06 9.87
N GLN A 56 -9.44 -5.50 10.22
CA GLN A 56 -8.51 -6.13 11.16
C GLN A 56 -8.16 -5.31 12.41
N MET A 57 -8.17 -3.97 12.38
CA MET A 57 -7.77 -3.18 13.56
C MET A 57 -8.95 -2.76 14.45
N MET A 58 -10.13 -2.53 13.86
CA MET A 58 -11.28 -1.97 14.60
C MET A 58 -11.80 -2.91 15.68
N PHE A 59 -11.98 -4.19 15.38
CA PHE A 59 -12.52 -5.12 16.35
C PHE A 59 -11.49 -5.55 17.42
N PRO A 60 -10.33 -6.16 17.08
CA PRO A 60 -9.43 -6.70 18.10
C PRO A 60 -8.59 -5.64 18.83
N VAL A 61 -8.25 -4.51 18.18
CA VAL A 61 -7.30 -3.54 18.75
C VAL A 61 -7.97 -2.31 19.34
N PHE A 62 -9.00 -1.76 18.70
CA PHE A 62 -9.50 -0.41 19.02
C PHE A 62 -10.89 -0.34 19.66
N LEU A 63 -11.94 -0.69 18.93
CA LEU A 63 -13.33 -0.44 19.33
C LEU A 63 -13.93 -1.61 20.12
N GLY A 64 -13.41 -2.83 19.93
CA GLY A 64 -14.11 -4.03 20.43
C GLY A 64 -15.43 -4.30 19.70
N GLU A 65 -15.74 -3.50 18.68
CA GLU A 65 -16.96 -3.54 17.88
C GLU A 65 -16.60 -3.69 16.40
N GLN A 66 -17.43 -4.43 15.67
CA GLN A 66 -17.25 -4.60 14.23
C GLN A 66 -17.72 -3.36 13.49
N VAL A 67 -17.00 -3.03 12.41
CA VAL A 67 -17.43 -1.98 11.48
C VAL A 67 -18.75 -2.42 10.82
N PRO A 68 -19.70 -1.49 10.58
CA PRO A 68 -20.92 -1.81 9.87
C PRO A 68 -20.62 -2.53 8.53
N PRO A 69 -21.32 -3.62 8.21
CA PRO A 69 -21.04 -4.41 7.00
C PRO A 69 -21.09 -3.58 5.71
N GLU A 70 -21.97 -2.58 5.66
CA GLU A 70 -22.11 -1.64 4.55
C GLU A 70 -20.89 -0.74 4.34
N THR A 71 -20.30 -0.23 5.43
CA THR A 71 -19.07 0.58 5.41
C THR A 71 -17.89 -0.26 4.91
N LEU A 72 -17.78 -1.50 5.38
CA LEU A 72 -16.75 -2.41 4.92
C LEU A 72 -16.94 -2.78 3.44
N ALA A 73 -18.17 -3.09 3.03
CA ALA A 73 -18.48 -3.42 1.64
C ALA A 73 -18.14 -2.25 0.68
N SER A 74 -18.48 -1.02 1.06
CA SER A 74 -18.13 0.19 0.29
C SER A 74 -16.62 0.34 0.15
N THR A 75 -15.88 0.16 1.24
CA THR A 75 -14.41 0.25 1.27
C THR A 75 -13.76 -0.84 0.39
N LEU A 76 -14.27 -2.07 0.45
CA LEU A 76 -13.78 -3.16 -0.39
C LEU A 76 -14.09 -2.93 -1.88
N ALA A 77 -15.24 -2.34 -2.20
CA ALA A 77 -15.57 -1.97 -3.58
C ALA A 77 -14.68 -0.83 -4.10
N GLU A 78 -14.30 0.12 -3.24
CA GLU A 78 -13.33 1.17 -3.60
C GLU A 78 -11.92 0.62 -3.80
N LEU A 79 -11.49 -0.30 -2.93
CA LEU A 79 -10.23 -1.02 -3.11
C LEU A 79 -10.23 -1.77 -4.43
N ASP A 80 -11.31 -2.47 -4.78
CA ASP A 80 -11.41 -3.21 -6.03
C ASP A 80 -11.28 -2.30 -7.27
N ARG A 81 -11.92 -1.12 -7.24
CA ARG A 81 -11.74 -0.09 -8.28
C ARG A 81 -10.29 0.40 -8.37
N CYS A 82 -9.63 0.63 -7.24
CA CYS A 82 -8.23 1.05 -7.22
C CYS A 82 -7.30 -0.03 -7.78
N LEU A 83 -7.56 -1.31 -7.46
CA LEU A 83 -6.81 -2.45 -8.01
C LEU A 83 -7.01 -2.57 -9.52
N GLN A 84 -8.23 -2.36 -10.01
CA GLN A 84 -8.51 -2.35 -11.44
C GLN A 84 -7.76 -1.21 -12.15
N LEU A 85 -7.75 -0.01 -11.57
CA LEU A 85 -6.98 1.11 -12.10
C LEU A 85 -5.47 0.87 -12.07
N LEU A 86 -4.95 0.24 -11.00
CA LEU A 86 -3.54 -0.15 -10.92
C LEU A 86 -3.17 -1.09 -12.07
N GLU A 87 -4.02 -2.08 -12.34
CA GLU A 87 -3.81 -3.06 -13.39
C GLU A 87 -3.96 -2.45 -14.80
N ASP A 88 -5.03 -1.70 -15.07
CA ASP A 88 -5.37 -1.22 -16.42
C ASP A 88 -4.61 0.04 -16.84
N LYS A 89 -4.30 0.95 -15.90
CA LYS A 89 -3.68 2.25 -16.22
C LYS A 89 -2.16 2.20 -16.06
N PHE A 90 -1.67 1.61 -14.98
CA PHE A 90 -0.26 1.69 -14.62
C PHE A 90 0.50 0.44 -15.08
N LEU A 91 0.10 -0.74 -14.60
CA LEU A 91 0.80 -1.99 -14.94
C LEU A 91 0.61 -2.37 -16.43
N LYS A 92 -0.63 -2.34 -16.93
CA LYS A 92 -1.00 -2.70 -18.32
C LYS A 92 -0.47 -4.09 -18.71
N ASP A 93 0.46 -4.11 -19.67
CA ASP A 93 1.17 -5.29 -20.16
C ASP A 93 2.69 -5.17 -19.90
N GLN A 94 3.09 -4.26 -19.00
CA GLN A 94 4.48 -4.09 -18.57
C GLN A 94 4.82 -4.98 -17.38
N ASP A 95 6.11 -5.15 -17.14
CA ASP A 95 6.58 -5.93 -15.99
C ASP A 95 6.38 -5.19 -14.66
N PHE A 96 6.48 -3.86 -14.66
CA PHE A 96 6.39 -2.98 -13.49
C PHE A 96 5.50 -1.75 -13.76
N VAL A 97 5.11 -1.07 -12.68
CA VAL A 97 4.11 0.03 -12.66
C VAL A 97 4.50 1.19 -13.59
N ALA A 98 5.79 1.48 -13.73
CA ALA A 98 6.27 2.62 -14.53
C ALA A 98 7.12 2.23 -15.74
N GLY A 99 7.31 0.92 -16.02
CA GLY A 99 8.26 0.49 -17.04
C GLY A 99 8.63 -1.01 -17.00
N PRO A 100 9.74 -1.36 -17.67
CA PRO A 100 10.28 -2.73 -17.68
C PRO A 100 11.14 -3.08 -16.45
N HIS A 101 11.47 -2.10 -15.60
CA HIS A 101 12.27 -2.29 -14.39
C HIS A 101 11.55 -1.76 -13.16
N ILE A 102 11.87 -2.32 -11.99
CA ILE A 102 11.34 -1.85 -10.71
C ILE A 102 11.70 -0.38 -10.48
N SER A 103 10.76 0.37 -9.92
CA SER A 103 10.92 1.78 -9.56
C SER A 103 10.39 2.08 -8.16
N VAL A 104 10.56 3.31 -7.69
CA VAL A 104 9.93 3.75 -6.44
C VAL A 104 8.40 3.66 -6.48
N ALA A 105 7.79 3.68 -7.68
CA ALA A 105 6.35 3.50 -7.83
C ALA A 105 5.92 2.09 -7.38
N ASP A 106 6.69 1.07 -7.77
CA ASP A 106 6.43 -0.32 -7.39
C ASP A 106 6.62 -0.57 -5.90
N LEU A 107 7.64 0.04 -5.27
CA LEU A 107 7.86 -0.04 -3.82
C LEU A 107 6.69 0.55 -3.03
N VAL A 108 6.21 1.72 -3.43
CA VAL A 108 5.07 2.37 -2.79
C VAL A 108 3.81 1.55 -3.00
N ALA A 109 3.57 1.06 -4.22
CA ALA A 109 2.42 0.21 -4.53
C ALA A 109 2.39 -1.07 -3.69
N ILE A 110 3.50 -1.81 -3.65
CA ILE A 110 3.50 -3.13 -3.00
C ILE A 110 3.33 -2.99 -1.49
N THR A 111 3.99 -2.01 -0.86
CA THR A 111 3.87 -1.78 0.59
C THR A 111 2.45 -1.38 0.98
N GLU A 112 1.76 -0.58 0.15
CA GLU A 112 0.35 -0.25 0.34
C GLU A 112 -0.55 -1.49 0.21
N LEU A 113 -0.32 -2.33 -0.81
CA LEU A 113 -1.12 -3.54 -1.03
C LEU A 113 -0.93 -4.60 0.06
N MET A 114 0.19 -4.58 0.78
CA MET A 114 0.41 -5.49 1.90
C MET A 114 -0.48 -5.17 3.12
N HIS A 115 -1.04 -3.97 3.23
CA HIS A 115 -2.03 -3.62 4.26
C HIS A 115 -3.34 -4.45 4.15
N PRO A 116 -4.08 -4.44 3.03
CA PRO A 116 -5.26 -5.29 2.91
C PRO A 116 -4.92 -6.79 2.91
N VAL A 117 -3.73 -7.18 2.44
CA VAL A 117 -3.28 -8.58 2.51
C VAL A 117 -3.15 -9.05 3.96
N SER A 118 -2.57 -8.23 4.84
CA SER A 118 -2.46 -8.60 6.27
C SER A 118 -3.81 -8.67 6.97
N ALA A 119 -4.82 -7.96 6.46
CA ALA A 119 -6.22 -8.10 6.88
C ALA A 119 -6.95 -9.27 6.18
N GLY A 120 -6.23 -10.18 5.50
CA GLY A 120 -6.79 -11.34 4.83
C GLY A 120 -7.66 -11.02 3.61
N CYS A 121 -7.51 -9.85 2.99
CA CYS A 121 -8.17 -9.55 1.71
C CYS A 121 -7.48 -10.31 0.57
N GLN A 122 -8.28 -10.87 -0.34
CA GLN A 122 -7.78 -11.69 -1.46
C GLN A 122 -7.31 -10.83 -2.65
N VAL A 123 -6.43 -9.86 -2.39
CA VAL A 123 -5.98 -8.83 -3.35
C VAL A 123 -5.49 -9.42 -4.67
N PHE A 124 -4.74 -10.51 -4.63
CA PHE A 124 -4.07 -11.09 -5.80
C PHE A 124 -4.79 -12.31 -6.41
N ARG A 125 -5.82 -12.87 -5.74
CA ARG A 125 -6.37 -14.19 -6.11
C ARG A 125 -7.05 -14.20 -7.48
N SER A 126 -7.78 -13.14 -7.81
CA SER A 126 -8.50 -12.98 -9.08
C SER A 126 -7.76 -12.09 -10.08
N ARG A 127 -6.50 -11.71 -9.78
CA ARG A 127 -5.74 -10.70 -10.53
C ARG A 127 -4.37 -11.26 -10.93
N PRO A 128 -4.31 -12.15 -11.94
CA PRO A 128 -3.07 -12.86 -12.28
C PRO A 128 -1.94 -11.92 -12.69
N LYS A 129 -2.22 -10.77 -13.33
CA LYS A 129 -1.20 -9.77 -13.68
C LYS A 129 -0.59 -9.15 -12.41
N LEU A 130 -1.41 -8.74 -11.45
CA LEU A 130 -0.93 -8.21 -10.18
C LEU A 130 -0.20 -9.27 -9.35
N ALA A 131 -0.65 -10.53 -9.39
CA ALA A 131 0.02 -11.63 -8.71
C ALA A 131 1.43 -11.86 -9.27
N ALA A 132 1.57 -11.88 -10.60
CA ALA A 132 2.86 -11.99 -11.27
C ALA A 132 3.76 -10.76 -11.01
N TRP A 133 3.20 -9.56 -11.06
CA TRP A 133 3.91 -8.33 -10.72
C TRP A 133 4.44 -8.35 -9.28
N ARG A 134 3.63 -8.77 -8.30
CA ARG A 134 4.09 -8.94 -6.91
C ARG A 134 5.29 -9.88 -6.82
N GLN A 135 5.26 -11.02 -7.52
CA GLN A 135 6.36 -11.97 -7.50
C GLN A 135 7.65 -11.36 -8.07
N ARG A 136 7.56 -10.56 -9.15
CA ARG A 136 8.70 -9.82 -9.70
C ARG A 136 9.24 -8.79 -8.72
N VAL A 137 8.36 -7.99 -8.10
CA VAL A 137 8.77 -6.98 -7.11
C VAL A 137 9.44 -7.63 -5.90
N GLU A 138 8.89 -8.72 -5.38
CA GLU A 138 9.48 -9.47 -4.26
C GLU A 138 10.86 -10.05 -4.64
N ALA A 139 11.04 -10.50 -5.89
CA ALA A 139 12.33 -10.99 -6.37
C ALA A 139 13.38 -9.86 -6.48
N GLU A 140 13.01 -8.69 -7.01
CA GLU A 140 13.90 -7.53 -7.16
C GLU A 140 14.28 -6.90 -5.81
N VAL A 141 13.33 -6.84 -4.85
CA VAL A 141 13.59 -6.35 -3.48
C VAL A 141 14.44 -7.35 -2.68
N GLY A 142 14.31 -8.64 -3.00
CA GLY A 142 14.89 -9.73 -2.22
C GLY A 142 13.90 -10.25 -1.18
N LYS A 143 13.68 -11.57 -1.19
CA LYS A 143 12.65 -12.24 -0.36
C LYS A 143 12.83 -12.00 1.13
N ASP A 144 14.06 -12.06 1.63
CA ASP A 144 14.33 -11.91 3.06
C ASP A 144 14.00 -10.49 3.54
N LEU A 145 14.43 -9.48 2.79
CA LEU A 145 14.11 -8.08 3.08
C LEU A 145 12.62 -7.80 2.94
N PHE A 146 11.97 -8.36 1.92
CA PHE A 146 10.52 -8.23 1.74
C PHE A 146 9.76 -8.82 2.93
N GLN A 147 10.15 -10.01 3.41
CA GLN A 147 9.53 -10.62 4.58
C GLN A 147 9.82 -9.84 5.86
N GLU A 148 11.05 -9.40 6.07
CA GLU A 148 11.46 -8.59 7.22
C GLU A 148 10.63 -7.30 7.30
N ALA A 149 10.56 -6.55 6.20
CA ALA A 149 9.86 -5.28 6.14
C ALA A 149 8.36 -5.42 6.42
N HIS A 150 7.75 -6.55 6.03
CA HIS A 150 6.32 -6.81 6.24
C HIS A 150 6.02 -7.64 7.51
N ALA A 151 7.03 -8.07 8.26
CA ALA A 151 6.83 -8.97 9.40
C ALA A 151 5.88 -8.40 10.47
N ALA A 152 5.97 -7.08 10.72
CA ALA A 152 5.10 -6.42 11.70
C ALA A 152 3.66 -6.31 11.20
N VAL A 153 3.45 -5.90 9.93
CA VAL A 153 2.10 -5.71 9.40
C VAL A 153 1.37 -7.04 9.21
N MET A 154 2.08 -8.12 8.93
CA MET A 154 1.50 -9.46 8.78
C MET A 154 1.05 -10.09 10.11
N LYS A 155 1.44 -9.53 11.25
CA LYS A 155 1.06 -10.00 12.61
C LYS A 155 0.04 -9.08 13.28
N VAL A 156 -0.67 -8.27 12.49
CA VAL A 156 -1.64 -7.31 13.03
C VAL A 156 -2.79 -8.01 13.77
N GLU A 157 -3.12 -9.25 13.41
CA GLU A 157 -4.12 -10.06 14.12
C GLU A 157 -3.71 -10.45 15.56
N ASP A 158 -2.40 -10.48 15.83
CA ASP A 158 -1.84 -10.84 17.14
C ASP A 158 -1.68 -9.63 18.07
N LEU A 159 -2.03 -8.42 17.61
CA LEU A 159 -1.85 -7.21 18.40
C LEU A 159 -2.82 -7.17 19.59
N PRO A 160 -2.33 -6.87 20.81
CA PRO A 160 -3.19 -6.70 21.96
C PRO A 160 -4.08 -5.44 21.79
N PRO A 161 -5.20 -5.36 22.51
CA PRO A 161 -5.99 -4.14 22.58
C PRO A 161 -5.13 -2.93 22.97
N ALA A 162 -5.35 -1.81 22.30
CA ALA A 162 -4.62 -0.57 22.60
C ALA A 162 -4.95 -0.07 24.01
N ASP A 163 -3.98 0.55 24.68
CA ASP A 163 -4.19 1.22 25.96
C ASP A 163 -5.24 2.34 25.84
N PRO A 164 -6.10 2.60 26.85
CA PRO A 164 -7.10 3.67 26.82
C PRO A 164 -6.56 5.05 26.42
N ALA A 165 -5.36 5.44 26.86
CA ALA A 165 -4.75 6.71 26.51
C ALA A 165 -4.34 6.77 25.02
N ILE A 166 -3.90 5.64 24.47
CA ILE A 166 -3.61 5.50 23.04
C ILE A 166 -4.92 5.56 22.23
N LYS A 167 -5.97 4.91 22.74
CA LYS A 167 -7.30 4.95 22.12
C LYS A 167 -7.84 6.36 22.02
N GLU A 168 -7.80 7.12 23.11
CA GLU A 168 -8.27 8.50 23.13
C GLU A 168 -7.48 9.39 22.16
N LYS A 169 -6.15 9.25 22.16
CA LYS A 169 -5.27 10.04 21.30
C LYS A 169 -5.48 9.78 19.81
N LEU A 170 -5.71 8.53 19.41
CA LEU A 170 -5.89 8.16 18.00
C LEU A 170 -7.35 8.19 17.55
N LYS A 171 -8.32 8.35 18.47
CA LYS A 171 -9.76 8.37 18.16
C LYS A 171 -10.13 9.27 16.98
N PRO A 172 -9.62 10.51 16.83
CA PRO A 172 -9.95 11.35 15.68
C PRO A 172 -9.45 10.76 14.36
N SER A 173 -8.26 10.14 14.36
CA SER A 173 -7.69 9.51 13.16
C SER A 173 -8.46 8.25 12.78
N VAL A 174 -8.90 7.48 13.78
CA VAL A 174 -9.71 6.27 13.58
C VAL A 174 -11.09 6.61 13.03
N GLN A 175 -11.74 7.68 13.50
CA GLN A 175 -13.04 8.10 12.99
C GLN A 175 -13.01 8.47 11.50
N CYS A 176 -11.92 9.08 11.03
CA CYS A 176 -11.71 9.36 9.60
C CYS A 176 -11.68 8.08 8.74
N LEU A 177 -11.29 6.94 9.32
CA LEU A 177 -11.23 5.66 8.60
C LEU A 177 -12.59 4.95 8.48
N LEU A 178 -13.62 5.44 9.18
CA LEU A 178 -14.99 4.92 9.13
C LEU A 178 -15.91 5.73 8.19
N GLN A 179 -15.44 6.90 7.74
CA GLN A 179 -16.09 7.74 6.72
C GLN A 179 -15.66 7.27 5.33
#